data_AF-A0A7Y4S3N8-F1
#
_entry.id   AF-A0A7Y4S3N8-F1
#
_cell.length_a   1.000
_cell.length_b   1.000
_cell.length_c   1.000
_cell.angle_alpha   90.00
_cell.angle_beta   90.00
_cell.angle_gamma   90.00
#
_symmetry.space_group_name_H-M   'P 1'
#
loop_
_entity.id
_entity.type
_entity.pdbx_description
1 polymer ?
#
loop_
_entity_poly.entity_id
_entity_poly.type
_entity_poly.pdbx_seq_one_letter_code
_entity_poly.pdbx_strand_id
1 'polypeptide(L)'
;MKLSNAILIVLTLLALTACSTQQVKPDAATLENDKNAPASAVDGLQLSGKNPPLTLEKSGKKLNLVRIMDGGACKNDLQGVKGVFLLYANPDDVERIKKSKGTQVFSDFEGKIQMISTEALQQAINDSNLDEDPFSLGEEEAQLKLAKQLTENFLNAVSEPITAFEKETTLTIAITTFTPSFVFFQKGCDAIRMDENPDLAN
;
A
#
# COMPACT_ATOMS: atom_id res chain seq x y z
N MET A 1 70.84 -16.24 13.33
CA MET A 1 71.04 -16.47 14.79
C MET A 1 70.92 -15.15 15.53
N LYS A 2 69.94 -15.01 16.43
CA LYS A 2 70.02 -14.34 17.75
C LYS A 2 68.62 -14.31 18.39
N LEU A 3 68.52 -14.78 19.64
CA LEU A 3 67.36 -14.61 20.54
C LEU A 3 67.35 -13.14 21.05
N SER A 4 66.27 -12.55 21.59
CA SER A 4 65.61 -12.93 22.85
C SER A 4 64.33 -12.12 23.19
N ASN A 5 63.43 -12.81 23.89
CA ASN A 5 62.34 -12.42 24.81
C ASN A 5 62.20 -10.97 25.35
N ALA A 6 60.95 -10.49 25.36
CA ALA A 6 60.21 -9.84 26.47
C ALA A 6 58.71 -9.77 26.07
N ILE A 7 57.72 -10.40 26.72
CA ILE A 7 57.10 -10.19 28.07
C ILE A 7 56.03 -9.06 28.09
N LEU A 8 54.85 -9.36 28.68
CA LEU A 8 53.63 -8.51 28.89
C LEU A 8 52.90 -8.07 27.60
N ILE A 9 51.57 -8.02 27.45
CA ILE A 9 50.39 -7.94 28.35
C ILE A 9 49.32 -8.96 27.84
N VAL A 10 48.50 -9.72 28.59
CA VAL A 10 48.03 -9.81 30.00
C VAL A 10 46.73 -9.04 30.35
N LEU A 11 45.57 -9.74 30.25
CA LEU A 11 44.23 -9.41 30.83
C LEU A 11 43.45 -8.19 30.24
N THR A 12 42.11 -8.16 30.15
CA THR A 12 41.04 -9.19 30.29
C THR A 12 39.80 -8.80 29.47
N LEU A 13 38.98 -9.76 29.05
CA LEU A 13 37.67 -9.51 28.44
C LEU A 13 36.54 -9.36 29.48
N LEU A 14 35.69 -8.34 29.26
CA LEU A 14 34.22 -8.36 29.38
C LEU A 14 33.55 -9.21 30.47
N ALA A 15 33.15 -8.57 31.57
CA ALA A 15 31.98 -8.90 32.40
C ALA A 15 31.70 -7.74 33.39
N LEU A 16 30.48 -7.43 33.87
CA LEU A 16 29.09 -7.74 33.49
C LEU A 16 28.16 -6.74 34.24
N THR A 17 26.93 -6.57 33.77
CA THR A 17 25.71 -6.15 34.53
C THR A 17 25.70 -4.89 35.42
N ALA A 18 24.91 -3.88 35.03
CA ALA A 18 24.01 -3.15 35.95
C ALA A 18 22.92 -2.35 35.19
N CYS A 19 22.00 -3.04 34.49
CA CYS A 19 20.72 -2.44 34.10
C CYS A 19 19.61 -2.99 35.01
N SER A 20 18.84 -2.07 35.59
CA SER A 20 17.85 -2.33 36.64
C SER A 20 16.74 -3.28 36.16
N THR A 21 16.60 -4.43 36.83
CA THR A 21 15.45 -5.32 36.65
C THR A 21 14.33 -4.91 37.59
N GLN A 22 13.32 -4.23 37.07
CA GLN A 22 12.10 -3.95 37.84
C GLN A 22 11.15 -5.16 37.71
N GLN A 23 10.95 -5.88 38.82
CA GLN A 23 10.09 -7.06 38.84
C GLN A 23 8.61 -6.66 38.66
N VAL A 24 7.99 -7.15 37.60
CA VAL A 24 6.53 -7.32 37.53
C VAL A 24 6.23 -8.81 37.63
N LYS A 25 5.26 -9.14 38.48
CA LYS A 25 4.97 -10.51 38.93
C LYS A 25 4.26 -11.30 37.82
N PRO A 26 4.62 -12.56 37.56
CA PRO A 26 3.92 -13.38 36.59
C PRO A 26 2.66 -14.01 37.20
N ASP A 27 1.54 -13.94 36.48
CA ASP A 27 0.44 -14.89 36.60
C ASP A 27 0.29 -15.63 35.26
N ALA A 28 0.01 -16.92 35.35
CA ALA A 28 0.13 -17.85 34.22
C ALA A 28 -1.19 -18.03 33.46
N ALA A 29 -1.11 -18.10 32.13
CA ALA A 29 -1.71 -19.19 31.36
C ALA A 29 -1.25 -19.15 29.89
N THR A 30 -0.86 -20.31 29.36
CA THR A 30 -0.49 -20.51 27.96
C THR A 30 -1.71 -20.41 27.05
N LEU A 31 -1.59 -19.64 25.96
CA LEU A 31 -2.15 -20.04 24.66
C LEU A 31 -1.14 -19.67 23.57
N GLU A 32 -0.71 -20.67 22.81
CA GLU A 32 -0.19 -20.43 21.47
C GLU A 32 -1.32 -19.87 20.62
N ASN A 33 -1.08 -18.81 19.85
CA ASN A 33 -1.81 -18.67 18.59
C ASN A 33 -0.99 -17.90 17.54
N ASP A 34 -1.37 -18.15 16.30
CA ASP A 34 -0.60 -18.01 15.09
C ASP A 34 0.01 -16.63 14.76
N LYS A 35 1.10 -16.72 14.00
CA LYS A 35 1.52 -15.68 13.06
C LYS A 35 0.34 -15.32 12.15
N ASN A 36 -0.05 -14.04 12.14
CA ASN A 36 -0.27 -13.22 10.93
C ASN A 36 -0.92 -11.89 11.32
N ALA A 37 -0.12 -10.98 11.89
CA ALA A 37 -0.43 -9.56 11.72
C ALA A 37 -0.09 -9.19 10.26
N PRO A 38 -0.96 -8.49 9.52
CA PRO A 38 -0.62 -8.04 8.17
C PRO A 38 0.59 -7.11 8.25
N ALA A 39 1.56 -7.31 7.36
CA ALA A 39 2.68 -6.38 7.22
C ALA A 39 2.14 -5.07 6.64
N SER A 40 1.87 -4.09 7.52
CA SER A 40 1.40 -2.77 7.13
C SER A 40 2.41 -2.08 6.22
N ALA A 41 2.11 -2.05 4.92
CA ALA A 41 2.78 -1.19 3.96
C ALA A 41 2.33 0.28 4.16
N VAL A 42 2.62 0.84 5.33
CA VAL A 42 2.31 2.22 5.73
C VAL A 42 3.56 2.89 6.30
N ASP A 43 4.65 2.83 5.53
CA ASP A 43 5.81 3.71 5.71
C ASP A 43 6.38 4.10 4.34
N GLY A 44 5.72 5.09 3.72
CA GLY A 44 5.94 5.46 2.32
C GLY A 44 5.43 6.86 1.94
N LEU A 45 5.07 7.70 2.92
CA LEU A 45 4.60 9.07 2.69
C LEU A 45 5.79 10.04 2.58
N GLN A 46 6.64 9.84 1.57
CA GLN A 46 7.56 10.88 1.10
C GLN A 46 6.97 11.53 -0.15
N LEU A 47 6.34 12.70 0.03
CA LEU A 47 5.78 13.55 -1.03
C LEU A 47 6.88 14.20 -1.89
N SER A 48 7.59 13.36 -2.63
CA SER A 48 8.50 13.74 -3.72
C SER A 48 8.24 12.77 -4.86
N GLY A 49 8.23 13.26 -6.11
CA GLY A 49 7.79 12.54 -7.32
C GLY A 49 8.64 11.33 -7.70
N LYS A 50 8.64 10.31 -6.84
CA LYS A 50 9.31 9.03 -7.02
C LYS A 50 8.43 8.14 -7.87
N ASN A 51 9.00 7.55 -8.92
CA ASN A 51 8.33 6.55 -9.75
C ASN A 51 7.70 5.45 -8.88
N PRO A 52 6.53 4.91 -9.26
CA PRO A 52 5.88 3.85 -8.50
C PRO A 52 6.83 2.65 -8.32
N PRO A 53 6.81 1.98 -7.16
CA PRO A 53 7.63 0.79 -6.93
C PRO A 53 7.33 -0.26 -8.01
N LEU A 54 8.35 -0.79 -8.68
CA LEU A 54 8.15 -1.80 -9.73
C LEU A 54 7.75 -3.17 -9.17
N THR A 55 7.91 -3.40 -7.86
CA THR A 55 7.65 -4.68 -7.20
C THR A 55 7.22 -4.48 -5.75
N LEU A 56 6.40 -5.39 -5.21
CA LEU A 56 6.17 -5.56 -3.77
C LEU A 56 6.28 -7.02 -3.33
N GLU A 57 6.19 -7.27 -2.03
CA GLU A 57 5.99 -8.59 -1.46
C GLU A 57 4.59 -8.71 -0.84
N LYS A 58 3.90 -9.82 -1.11
CA LYS A 58 2.62 -10.21 -0.49
C LYS A 58 2.68 -11.68 -0.13
N SER A 59 2.50 -12.01 1.15
CA SER A 59 2.47 -13.41 1.64
C SER A 59 3.68 -14.27 1.20
N GLY A 60 4.87 -13.68 1.19
CA GLY A 60 6.11 -14.34 0.74
C GLY A 60 6.26 -14.50 -0.78
N LYS A 61 5.29 -14.03 -1.58
CA LYS A 61 5.41 -13.93 -3.04
C LYS A 61 5.87 -12.53 -3.43
N LYS A 62 6.81 -12.46 -4.38
CA LYS A 62 7.11 -11.23 -5.11
C LYS A 62 6.03 -10.97 -6.16
N LEU A 63 5.51 -9.76 -6.20
CA LEU A 63 4.58 -9.27 -7.23
C LEU A 63 5.29 -8.18 -8.05
N ASN A 64 5.05 -8.15 -9.36
CA ASN A 64 5.56 -7.12 -10.27
C ASN A 64 4.44 -6.14 -10.64
N LEU A 65 4.77 -4.87 -10.84
CA LEU A 65 3.84 -3.87 -11.38
C LEU A 65 3.48 -4.28 -12.81
N VAL A 66 2.20 -4.58 -13.06
CA VAL A 66 1.70 -5.01 -14.38
C VAL A 66 0.82 -3.97 -15.05
N ARG A 67 0.19 -3.08 -14.27
CA ARG A 67 -0.61 -1.98 -14.82
C ARG A 67 -0.61 -0.77 -13.89
N ILE A 68 -0.61 0.40 -14.51
CA ILE A 68 -0.93 1.69 -13.88
C ILE A 68 -2.35 2.02 -14.36
N MET A 69 -3.24 2.35 -13.44
CA MET A 69 -4.65 2.59 -13.70
C MET A 69 -5.02 3.98 -13.18
N ASP A 70 -5.47 4.86 -14.06
CA ASP A 70 -6.09 6.11 -13.63
C ASP A 70 -7.49 5.83 -13.06
N GLY A 71 -7.90 6.61 -12.08
CA GLY A 71 -9.22 6.49 -11.47
C GLY A 71 -9.64 7.76 -10.75
N GLY A 72 -10.94 8.01 -10.71
CA GLY A 72 -11.54 9.10 -9.95
C GLY A 72 -12.92 8.72 -9.44
N ALA A 73 -13.36 9.40 -8.39
CA ALA A 73 -14.69 9.25 -7.83
C ALA A 73 -15.14 10.55 -7.16
N CYS A 74 -16.44 10.82 -7.23
CA CYS A 74 -17.08 11.97 -6.59
C CYS A 74 -17.90 11.52 -5.38
N LYS A 75 -17.79 12.23 -4.26
CA LYS A 75 -18.67 12.09 -3.10
C LYS A 75 -20.01 12.79 -3.34
N ASN A 76 -19.96 13.90 -4.09
CA ASN A 76 -21.06 14.75 -4.51
C ASN A 76 -20.57 15.67 -5.64
N ASP A 77 -21.45 16.48 -6.22
CA ASP A 77 -21.17 17.40 -7.34
C ASP A 77 -20.03 18.41 -7.11
N LEU A 78 -19.56 18.58 -5.86
CA LEU A 78 -18.50 19.52 -5.49
C LEU A 78 -17.19 18.83 -5.10
N GLN A 79 -17.26 17.63 -4.52
CA GLN A 79 -16.14 16.99 -3.83
C GLN A 79 -15.79 15.61 -4.39
N GLY A 80 -14.50 15.32 -4.49
CA GLY A 80 -14.00 14.00 -4.84
C GLY A 80 -12.49 13.95 -5.02
N VAL A 81 -12.01 12.93 -5.72
CA VAL A 81 -10.59 12.72 -6.01
C VAL A 81 -10.39 12.20 -7.43
N LYS A 82 -9.23 12.47 -8.00
CA LYS A 82 -8.62 11.65 -9.06
C LYS A 82 -7.19 11.26 -8.69
N GLY A 83 -6.68 10.18 -9.26
CA GLY A 83 -5.29 9.79 -9.15
C GLY A 83 -5.02 8.42 -9.75
N VAL A 84 -3.87 7.87 -9.39
CA VAL A 84 -3.31 6.65 -9.96
C VAL A 84 -3.37 5.50 -8.95
N PHE A 85 -3.73 4.33 -9.45
CA PHE A 85 -3.76 3.05 -8.76
C PHE A 85 -2.80 2.08 -9.45
N LEU A 86 -2.13 1.26 -8.65
CA LEU A 86 -1.05 0.39 -9.10
C LEU A 86 -1.50 -1.07 -8.95
N LEU A 87 -1.63 -1.77 -10.07
CA LEU A 87 -1.94 -3.20 -10.10
C LEU A 87 -0.65 -4.00 -10.22
N TYR A 88 -0.47 -4.90 -9.26
CA TYR A 88 0.64 -5.83 -9.19
C TYR A 88 0.14 -7.27 -9.30
N ALA A 89 0.92 -8.14 -9.94
CA ALA A 89 0.61 -9.56 -10.05
C ALA A 89 1.85 -10.44 -9.83
N ASN A 90 1.65 -11.66 -9.31
CA ASN A 90 2.73 -12.65 -9.21
C ASN A 90 3.05 -13.23 -10.60
N PRO A 91 4.31 -13.14 -11.09
CA PRO A 91 4.66 -13.60 -12.43
C PRO A 91 4.49 -15.12 -12.62
N ASP A 92 4.71 -15.92 -11.58
CA ASP A 92 4.59 -17.39 -11.68
C ASP A 92 3.14 -17.83 -11.85
N ASP A 93 2.20 -17.19 -11.15
CA ASP A 93 0.76 -17.39 -11.33
C ASP A 93 0.30 -16.94 -12.72
N VAL A 94 0.80 -15.79 -13.22
CA VAL A 94 0.53 -15.33 -14.59
C VAL A 94 0.97 -16.39 -15.61
N GLU A 95 2.21 -16.89 -15.53
CA GLU A 95 2.73 -17.88 -16.46
C GLU A 95 2.03 -19.24 -16.35
N ARG A 96 1.69 -19.68 -15.13
CA ARG A 96 0.88 -20.88 -14.88
C ARG A 96 -0.51 -20.76 -15.50
N ILE A 97 -1.16 -19.60 -15.36
CA ILE A 97 -2.50 -19.36 -15.91
C ILE A 97 -2.47 -19.28 -17.43
N LYS A 98 -1.52 -18.55 -18.03
CA LYS A 98 -1.32 -18.54 -19.50
C LYS A 98 -1.20 -19.95 -20.08
N LYS A 99 -0.40 -20.82 -19.44
CA LYS A 99 -0.18 -22.21 -19.88
C LYS A 99 -1.39 -23.12 -19.72
N SER A 100 -2.28 -22.86 -18.75
CA SER A 100 -3.41 -23.73 -18.40
C SER A 100 -4.77 -23.27 -18.89
N LYS A 101 -4.97 -21.95 -19.04
CA LYS A 101 -6.24 -21.32 -19.45
C LYS A 101 -6.12 -20.46 -20.72
N GLY A 102 -4.92 -20.28 -21.28
CA GLY A 102 -4.65 -19.38 -22.38
C GLY A 102 -4.51 -17.92 -21.95
N THR A 103 -4.22 -17.03 -22.90
CA THR A 103 -4.05 -15.58 -22.66
C THR A 103 -5.36 -14.80 -22.60
N GLN A 104 -6.44 -15.30 -23.22
CA GLN A 104 -7.70 -14.56 -23.35
C GLN A 104 -8.35 -14.22 -22.00
N VAL A 105 -8.20 -15.10 -21.00
CA VAL A 105 -8.79 -14.91 -19.66
C VAL A 105 -8.30 -13.66 -18.93
N PHE A 106 -7.14 -13.12 -19.31
CA PHE A 106 -6.62 -11.90 -18.70
C PHE A 106 -7.45 -10.66 -19.07
N SER A 107 -8.14 -10.65 -20.21
CA SER A 107 -9.10 -9.58 -20.54
C SER A 107 -10.27 -9.54 -19.55
N ASP A 108 -10.79 -10.71 -19.17
CA ASP A 108 -11.88 -10.82 -18.19
C ASP A 108 -11.40 -10.46 -16.79
N PHE A 109 -10.16 -10.83 -16.46
CA PHE A 109 -9.53 -10.48 -15.19
C PHE A 109 -9.29 -8.97 -15.05
N GLU A 110 -8.81 -8.30 -16.11
CA GLU A 110 -8.65 -6.85 -16.13
C GLU A 110 -9.99 -6.14 -15.93
N GLY A 111 -11.05 -6.57 -16.61
CA GLY A 111 -12.40 -6.01 -16.41
C GLY A 111 -12.91 -6.17 -14.98
N LYS A 112 -12.74 -7.35 -14.37
CA LYS A 112 -13.07 -7.59 -12.95
C LYS A 112 -12.26 -6.71 -12.00
N ILE A 113 -10.94 -6.60 -12.23
CA ILE A 113 -10.02 -5.81 -11.41
C ILE A 113 -10.35 -4.32 -11.49
N GLN A 114 -10.68 -3.82 -12.68
CA GLN A 114 -11.10 -2.43 -12.87
C GLN A 114 -12.40 -2.15 -12.12
N MET A 115 -13.42 -3.01 -12.24
CA MET A 115 -14.68 -2.90 -11.50
C MET A 115 -14.46 -2.86 -9.98
N ILE A 116 -13.70 -3.81 -9.44
CA ILE A 116 -13.29 -3.85 -8.02
C ILE A 116 -12.61 -2.54 -7.59
N SER A 117 -11.73 -2.00 -8.42
CA SER A 117 -10.98 -0.77 -8.12
C SER A 117 -11.89 0.46 -8.11
N THR A 118 -12.81 0.58 -9.07
CA THR A 118 -13.78 1.68 -9.16
C THR A 118 -14.76 1.65 -7.98
N GLU A 119 -15.30 0.49 -7.63
CA GLU A 119 -16.20 0.31 -6.49
C GLU A 119 -15.50 0.63 -5.16
N ALA A 120 -14.29 0.10 -4.95
CA ALA A 120 -13.49 0.38 -3.76
C ALA A 120 -13.11 1.87 -3.64
N LEU A 121 -12.82 2.55 -4.76
CA LEU A 121 -12.55 3.99 -4.77
C LEU A 121 -13.79 4.82 -4.42
N GLN A 122 -14.95 4.49 -5.00
CA GLN A 122 -16.19 5.18 -4.70
C GLN A 122 -16.60 5.01 -3.23
N GLN A 123 -16.47 3.79 -2.69
CA GLN A 123 -16.67 3.56 -1.26
C GLN A 123 -15.68 4.37 -0.41
N ALA A 124 -14.39 4.30 -0.73
CA ALA A 124 -13.36 4.99 0.04
C ALA A 124 -13.53 6.51 0.08
N ILE A 125 -14.07 7.10 -1.00
CA ILE A 125 -14.41 8.53 -1.08
C ILE A 125 -15.67 8.87 -0.29
N ASN A 126 -16.68 8.01 -0.28
CA ASN A 126 -17.86 8.18 0.56
C ASN A 126 -17.49 8.14 2.05
N ASP A 127 -16.58 7.23 2.43
CA ASP A 127 -16.04 7.06 3.79
C ASP A 127 -14.95 8.10 4.16
N SER A 128 -14.53 8.96 3.22
CA SER A 128 -13.54 10.02 3.46
C SER A 128 -14.19 11.32 3.93
N ASN A 129 -13.55 12.03 4.87
CA ASN A 129 -14.00 13.35 5.27
C ASN A 129 -13.35 14.43 4.38
N LEU A 130 -14.02 14.79 3.28
CA LEU A 130 -13.56 15.81 2.33
C LEU A 130 -13.87 17.26 2.81
N ASP A 131 -14.51 17.40 3.98
CA ASP A 131 -14.98 18.67 4.56
C ASP A 131 -13.93 19.37 5.46
N GLU A 132 -12.63 19.01 5.37
CA GLU A 132 -11.60 19.61 6.22
C GLU A 132 -11.44 21.11 5.96
N ASP A 133 -11.43 21.88 7.06
CA ASP A 133 -11.41 23.34 7.07
C ASP A 133 -10.09 23.89 6.48
N PRO A 134 -10.14 24.70 5.39
CA PRO A 134 -8.95 25.26 4.75
C PRO A 134 -8.15 26.25 5.61
N PHE A 135 -8.62 26.57 6.82
CA PHE A 135 -7.90 27.39 7.80
C PHE A 135 -7.27 26.58 8.95
N SER A 136 -7.44 25.25 8.99
CA SER A 136 -7.09 24.44 10.17
C SER A 136 -5.66 23.90 10.21
N LEU A 137 -5.02 23.69 9.05
CA LEU A 137 -3.63 23.25 8.87
C LEU A 137 -3.07 23.87 7.57
N GLY A 138 -1.76 23.78 7.34
CA GLY A 138 -1.18 24.16 6.04
C GLY A 138 -1.73 23.28 4.92
N GLU A 139 -1.90 23.83 3.70
CA GLU A 139 -2.56 23.13 2.59
C GLU A 139 -1.93 21.75 2.28
N GLU A 140 -0.60 21.62 2.39
CA GLU A 140 0.11 20.34 2.21
C GLU A 140 -0.19 19.31 3.32
N GLU A 141 -0.32 19.75 4.59
CA GLU A 141 -0.58 18.85 5.72
C GLU A 141 -2.01 18.30 5.68
N ALA A 142 -2.98 19.15 5.32
CA ALA A 142 -4.37 18.74 5.11
C ALA A 142 -4.48 17.75 3.93
N GLN A 143 -3.85 18.05 2.79
CA GLN A 143 -3.80 17.12 1.65
C GLN A 143 -3.14 15.78 2.01
N LEU A 144 -2.01 15.79 2.73
CA LEU A 144 -1.33 14.58 3.17
C LEU A 144 -2.21 13.71 4.08
N LYS A 145 -2.91 14.33 5.04
CA LYS A 145 -3.85 13.65 5.93
C LYS A 145 -5.00 13.01 5.16
N LEU A 146 -5.58 13.76 4.22
CA LEU A 146 -6.68 13.28 3.37
C LEU A 146 -6.24 12.14 2.43
N ALA A 147 -5.05 12.27 1.84
CA ALA A 147 -4.43 11.26 0.99
C ALA A 147 -4.13 9.96 1.75
N LYS A 148 -3.76 10.06 3.03
CA LYS A 148 -3.60 8.92 3.94
C LYS A 148 -4.96 8.28 4.26
N GLN A 149 -5.96 9.05 4.68
CA GLN A 149 -7.30 8.53 4.99
C GLN A 149 -7.91 7.81 3.78
N LEU A 150 -7.86 8.42 2.59
CA LEU A 150 -8.33 7.80 1.36
C LEU A 150 -7.59 6.49 1.05
N THR A 151 -6.27 6.45 1.26
CA THR A 151 -5.47 5.23 1.04
C THR A 151 -5.87 4.12 2.01
N GLU A 152 -6.06 4.41 3.29
CA GLU A 152 -6.50 3.43 4.29
C GLU A 152 -7.91 2.92 3.97
N ASN A 153 -8.85 3.81 3.65
CA ASN A 153 -10.21 3.46 3.25
C ASN A 153 -10.23 2.59 1.97
N PHE A 154 -9.43 2.93 0.95
CA PHE A 154 -9.34 2.16 -0.29
C PHE A 154 -8.77 0.76 -0.07
N LEU A 155 -7.69 0.64 0.71
CA LEU A 155 -7.09 -0.66 1.03
C LEU A 155 -8.04 -1.55 1.84
N ASN A 156 -8.85 -0.96 2.72
CA ASN A 156 -9.90 -1.68 3.44
C ASN A 156 -11.00 -2.16 2.48
N ALA A 157 -11.55 -1.27 1.64
CA ALA A 157 -12.63 -1.59 0.70
C ALA A 157 -12.22 -2.64 -0.36
N VAL A 158 -10.98 -2.61 -0.84
CA VAL A 158 -10.47 -3.53 -1.87
C VAL A 158 -10.10 -4.93 -1.31
N SER A 159 -9.91 -5.07 0.00
CA SER A 159 -9.32 -6.26 0.63
C SER A 159 -10.13 -7.55 0.43
N GLU A 160 -11.44 -7.53 0.73
CA GLU A 160 -12.32 -8.69 0.55
C GLU A 160 -12.57 -9.02 -0.94
N PRO A 161 -12.91 -8.06 -1.83
CA PRO A 161 -13.05 -8.33 -3.26
C PRO A 161 -11.79 -8.92 -3.90
N ILE A 162 -10.60 -8.46 -3.52
CA ILE A 162 -9.34 -9.04 -4.00
C ILE A 162 -9.14 -10.45 -3.46
N THR A 163 -9.42 -10.70 -2.19
CA THR A 163 -9.34 -12.05 -1.61
C THR A 163 -10.29 -13.03 -2.32
N ALA A 164 -11.50 -12.57 -2.67
CA ALA A 164 -12.45 -13.35 -3.47
C ALA A 164 -11.95 -13.60 -4.90
N PHE A 165 -11.42 -12.57 -5.57
CA PHE A 165 -10.82 -12.69 -6.91
C PHE A 165 -9.63 -13.66 -6.93
N GLU A 166 -8.73 -13.58 -5.95
CA GLU A 166 -7.56 -14.48 -5.83
C GLU A 166 -8.01 -15.93 -5.63
N LYS A 167 -9.06 -16.15 -4.83
CA LYS A 167 -9.66 -17.48 -4.60
C LYS A 167 -10.33 -18.05 -5.85
N GLU A 168 -11.01 -17.22 -6.65
CA GLU A 168 -11.66 -17.64 -7.90
C GLU A 168 -10.65 -17.94 -9.01
N THR A 169 -9.70 -17.02 -9.23
CA THR A 169 -8.82 -17.04 -10.40
C THR A 169 -7.53 -17.83 -10.17
N THR A 170 -7.09 -17.95 -8.92
CA THR A 170 -5.75 -18.37 -8.47
C THR A 170 -4.62 -17.39 -8.83
N LEU A 171 -4.92 -16.18 -9.31
CA LEU A 171 -3.91 -15.18 -9.65
C LEU A 171 -3.63 -14.30 -8.44
N THR A 172 -2.46 -14.43 -7.78
CA THR A 172 -2.11 -13.51 -6.67
C THR A 172 -1.85 -12.11 -7.21
N ILE A 173 -2.57 -11.11 -6.67
CA ILE A 173 -2.48 -9.70 -7.03
C ILE A 173 -2.44 -8.78 -5.80
N ALA A 174 -2.05 -7.53 -6.01
CA ALA A 174 -2.29 -6.44 -5.07
C ALA A 174 -2.67 -5.18 -5.85
N ILE A 175 -3.54 -4.37 -5.26
CA ILE A 175 -3.88 -3.04 -5.77
C ILE A 175 -3.54 -2.04 -4.67
N THR A 176 -2.75 -1.03 -5.01
CA THR A 176 -2.38 0.05 -4.09
C THR A 176 -2.70 1.40 -4.70
N THR A 177 -2.82 2.42 -3.87
CA THR A 177 -2.83 3.80 -4.34
C THR A 177 -1.41 4.24 -4.70
N PHE A 178 -1.26 5.23 -5.59
CA PHE A 178 -0.03 5.99 -5.75
C PHE A 178 -0.25 7.40 -5.20
N THR A 179 -0.18 7.53 -3.88
CA THR A 179 -0.56 8.73 -3.11
C THR A 179 -0.07 10.07 -3.69
N PRO A 180 1.17 10.22 -4.23
CA PRO A 180 1.64 11.47 -4.82
C PRO A 180 0.89 11.95 -6.08
N SER A 181 0.00 11.12 -6.66
CA SER A 181 -0.83 11.48 -7.81
C SER A 181 -2.23 12.00 -7.45
N PHE A 182 -2.61 11.98 -6.16
CA PHE A 182 -3.95 12.37 -5.78
C PHE A 182 -4.17 13.87 -5.95
N VAL A 183 -5.25 14.22 -6.65
CA VAL A 183 -5.79 15.57 -6.78
C VAL A 183 -7.20 15.56 -6.21
N PHE A 184 -7.40 16.29 -5.12
CA PHE A 184 -8.69 16.43 -4.46
C PHE A 184 -9.47 17.63 -5.00
N PHE A 185 -10.77 17.44 -5.15
CA PHE A 185 -11.70 18.47 -5.60
C PHE A 185 -12.60 18.91 -4.44
N GLN A 186 -12.87 20.21 -4.34
CA GLN A 186 -13.80 20.82 -3.37
C GLN A 186 -14.76 21.83 -4.03
N LYS A 187 -14.61 22.10 -5.34
CA LYS A 187 -15.33 23.16 -6.08
C LYS A 187 -15.76 22.69 -7.48
N GLY A 188 -16.29 21.48 -7.54
CA GLY A 188 -16.76 20.84 -8.76
C GLY A 188 -16.12 19.46 -8.90
N CYS A 189 -16.95 18.43 -8.78
CA CYS A 189 -16.60 17.06 -9.08
C CYS A 189 -17.65 16.52 -10.03
N ASP A 190 -17.34 16.59 -11.33
CA ASP A 190 -18.13 15.97 -12.38
C ASP A 190 -17.36 14.72 -12.85
N ALA A 191 -17.91 13.54 -12.57
CA ALA A 191 -17.29 12.27 -12.94
C ALA A 191 -17.09 12.15 -14.46
N ILE A 192 -17.91 12.82 -15.28
CA ILE A 192 -17.78 12.84 -16.74
C ILE A 192 -16.52 13.59 -17.17
N ARG A 193 -16.05 14.56 -16.38
CA ARG A 193 -14.88 15.39 -16.67
C ARG A 193 -13.58 14.85 -16.08
N MET A 194 -13.62 13.72 -15.38
CA MET A 194 -12.41 13.07 -14.87
C MET A 194 -11.61 12.37 -15.97
N ASP A 195 -12.28 11.97 -17.07
CA ASP A 195 -11.66 11.39 -18.27
C ASP A 195 -11.16 12.45 -19.27
N GLU A 196 -11.56 13.72 -19.12
CA GLU A 196 -11.10 14.81 -19.99
C GLU A 196 -9.70 15.29 -19.58
N ASN A 197 -8.70 15.03 -20.43
CA ASN A 197 -7.37 15.58 -20.28
C ASN A 197 -7.40 17.14 -20.42
N PRO A 198 -7.09 17.92 -19.37
CA PRO A 198 -7.19 19.39 -19.42
C PRO A 198 -6.16 20.03 -20.37
N ASP A 199 -5.09 19.32 -20.75
CA ASP A 199 -4.04 19.85 -21.63
C ASP A 199 -4.45 19.94 -23.11
N LEU A 200 -5.69 19.57 -23.47
CA LEU A 200 -6.24 19.70 -24.83
C LEU A 200 -7.27 20.85 -24.98
N ALA A 201 -7.42 21.70 -23.95
CA ALA A 201 -8.34 22.83 -23.95
C ALA A 201 -7.63 24.20 -24.07
N ASN A 202 -6.81 24.39 -25.12
CA ASN A 202 -6.33 25.69 -25.61
C ASN A 202 -6.02 25.64 -27.12
#